data_AF-A0A8B9IBI9-F1
#
_entry.id   AF-A0A8B9IBI9-F1
#
_cell.length_a   1.000
_cell.length_b   1.000
_cell.length_c   1.000
_cell.angle_alpha   90.00
_cell.angle_beta   90.00
_cell.angle_gamma   90.00
#
_symmetry.space_group_name_H-M   'P 1'
#
loop_
_entity.id
_entity.type
_entity.pdbx_description
1 polymer ?
#
loop_
_entity_poly.entity_id
_entity_poly.type
_entity_poly.pdbx_seq_one_letter_code
_entity_poly.pdbx_strand_id
1 'polypeptide(L)'
;AGRGAAVTQELQQEGFHRDLLVKVDLGETGEWAAGCSVVARTHLPPGIYVDPYELASLQQHNLTKAVLIPDVVDVEAPEYSATGLVVLLYLERDPRCLRCFRGALPVHVRYHRPAGDGEEALVALKSPEVLVCCCDGEICLLHVLELSASQRSQIVVSHGENWLLSDLQNAHSESVSVQCCIMYMSSLASLE
;
A
#
# COMPACT_ATOMS: atom_id res chain seq x y z
N ALA A 1 1.57 24.11 -17.42
CA ALA A 1 0.88 22.81 -17.28
C ALA A 1 1.08 22.37 -15.83
N GLY A 2 0.01 22.32 -15.04
CA GLY A 2 0.11 21.92 -13.63
C GLY A 2 0.44 20.44 -13.54
N ARG A 3 1.26 20.04 -12.56
CA ARG A 3 1.53 18.63 -12.28
C ARG A 3 0.25 17.98 -11.74
N GLY A 4 -0.20 16.90 -12.39
CA GLY A 4 -1.31 16.08 -11.91
C GLY A 4 -0.91 15.24 -10.69
N ALA A 5 -1.91 14.67 -10.00
CA ALA A 5 -1.66 13.76 -8.90
C ALA A 5 -0.93 12.49 -9.38
N ALA A 6 -0.04 11.95 -8.55
CA ALA A 6 0.76 10.78 -8.85
C ALA A 6 0.93 9.90 -7.61
N VAL A 7 1.02 8.58 -7.83
CA VAL A 7 1.41 7.62 -6.81
C VAL A 7 2.60 6.81 -7.29
N THR A 8 3.50 6.50 -6.38
CA THR A 8 4.66 5.64 -6.61
C THR A 8 4.69 4.57 -5.53
N GLN A 9 4.97 3.34 -5.95
CA GLN A 9 5.10 2.18 -5.08
C GLN A 9 6.43 1.49 -5.37
N GLU A 10 7.25 1.34 -4.34
CA GLU A 10 8.62 0.81 -4.43
C GLU A 10 8.79 -0.31 -3.40
N LEU A 11 9.43 -1.41 -3.80
CA LEU A 11 9.90 -2.44 -2.88
C LEU A 11 11.38 -2.19 -2.61
N GLN A 12 11.74 -2.01 -1.35
CA GLN A 12 13.12 -1.79 -0.91
C GLN A 12 13.64 -3.01 -0.16
N GLN A 13 14.96 -3.05 0.03
CA GLN A 13 15.71 -4.18 0.61
C GLN A 13 15.70 -5.42 -0.29
N GLU A 14 16.37 -6.50 0.12
CA GLU A 14 16.50 -7.75 -0.63
C GLU A 14 16.03 -8.98 0.18
N GLY A 15 15.69 -10.05 -0.53
CA GLY A 15 15.22 -11.30 0.06
C GLY A 15 13.71 -11.36 0.29
N PHE A 16 13.30 -12.17 1.27
CA PHE A 16 11.89 -12.45 1.59
C PHE A 16 11.26 -11.41 2.53
N HIS A 17 12.06 -10.59 3.21
CA HIS A 17 11.59 -9.47 4.02
C HIS A 17 11.97 -8.16 3.31
N ARG A 18 10.98 -7.33 2.99
CA ARG A 18 11.13 -6.13 2.16
C ARG A 18 10.33 -4.99 2.77
N ASP A 19 10.69 -3.76 2.42
CA ASP A 19 9.86 -2.59 2.75
C ASP A 19 9.05 -2.15 1.53
N LEU A 20 7.73 -2.09 1.66
CA LEU A 20 6.83 -1.47 0.69
C LEU A 20 6.72 0.02 0.98
N LEU A 21 7.39 0.84 0.17
CA LEU A 21 7.33 2.30 0.25
C LEU A 21 6.28 2.85 -0.72
N VAL A 22 5.30 3.56 -0.18
CA VAL A 22 4.27 4.26 -0.96
C VAL A 22 4.49 5.76 -0.84
N LYS A 23 4.52 6.46 -1.98
CA LYS A 23 4.62 7.91 -2.09
C LYS A 23 3.46 8.44 -2.90
N VAL A 24 2.81 9.49 -2.42
CA VAL A 24 1.69 10.15 -3.09
C VAL A 24 2.02 11.63 -3.23
N ASP A 25 1.88 12.18 -4.43
CA ASP A 25 1.85 13.62 -4.69
C ASP A 25 0.44 13.96 -5.18
N LEU A 26 -0.32 14.77 -4.42
CA LEU A 26 -1.69 15.12 -4.80
C LEU A 26 -1.78 16.19 -5.91
N GLY A 27 -0.64 16.67 -6.43
CA GLY A 27 -0.59 17.59 -7.57
C GLY A 27 -1.18 18.97 -7.27
N GLU A 28 -1.36 19.79 -8.31
CA GLU A 28 -1.96 21.14 -8.19
C GLU A 28 -3.49 21.16 -8.22
N THR A 29 -4.10 20.03 -8.56
CA THR A 29 -5.55 19.87 -8.69
C THR A 29 -6.17 19.56 -7.34
N GLY A 30 -6.48 20.59 -6.55
CA GLY A 30 -7.27 20.48 -5.32
C GLY A 30 -6.80 21.39 -4.19
N GLU A 31 -7.75 22.05 -3.52
CA GLU A 31 -7.53 22.69 -2.22
C GLU A 31 -7.42 21.62 -1.13
N TRP A 32 -6.36 20.81 -1.19
CA TRP A 32 -6.04 19.84 -0.15
C TRP A 32 -5.54 20.60 1.08
N ALA A 33 -6.50 21.04 1.91
CA ALA A 33 -6.25 21.88 3.06
C ALA A 33 -5.30 21.24 4.08
N ALA A 34 -4.75 22.07 4.97
CA ALA A 34 -4.15 21.56 6.19
C ALA A 34 -5.23 20.81 7.00
N GLY A 35 -5.02 19.52 7.28
CA GLY A 35 -5.98 18.69 8.03
C GLY A 35 -6.51 17.46 7.27
N CYS A 36 -6.15 17.26 6.00
CA CYS A 36 -6.51 16.02 5.29
C CYS A 36 -5.62 14.84 5.73
N SER A 37 -6.25 13.68 5.93
CA SER A 37 -5.58 12.39 6.10
C SER A 37 -5.52 11.68 4.74
N VAL A 38 -4.35 11.14 4.40
CA VAL A 38 -4.13 10.38 3.17
C VAL A 38 -3.82 8.93 3.54
N VAL A 39 -4.54 8.00 2.92
CA VAL A 39 -4.41 6.55 3.14
C VAL A 39 -4.18 5.87 1.80
N ALA A 40 -3.18 5.00 1.73
CA ALA A 40 -3.00 4.07 0.61
C ALA A 40 -3.69 2.76 0.95
N ARG A 41 -4.70 2.37 0.17
CA ARG A 41 -5.36 1.08 0.26
C ARG A 41 -4.72 0.12 -0.74
N THR A 42 -4.04 -0.89 -0.24
CA THR A 42 -3.31 -1.87 -1.05
C THR A 42 -3.90 -3.27 -0.87
N HIS A 43 -4.17 -3.94 -1.98
CA HIS A 43 -4.50 -5.37 -1.98
C HIS A 43 -3.21 -6.18 -2.11
N LEU A 44 -2.81 -6.88 -1.05
CA LEU A 44 -1.68 -7.81 -1.10
C LEU A 44 -2.16 -9.18 -1.58
N PRO A 45 -1.51 -9.77 -2.59
CA PRO A 45 -1.82 -11.12 -3.05
C PRO A 45 -1.39 -12.17 -2.00
N PRO A 46 -1.90 -13.41 -2.06
CA PRO A 46 -1.54 -14.46 -1.12
C PRO A 46 -0.04 -14.68 -0.93
N GLY A 47 0.78 -14.43 -1.96
CA GLY A 47 2.23 -14.60 -1.91
C GLY A 47 2.99 -13.58 -1.05
N ILE A 48 2.34 -12.53 -0.54
CA ILE A 48 2.94 -11.50 0.33
C ILE A 48 2.02 -11.23 1.52
N TYR A 49 2.60 -11.00 2.69
CA TYR A 49 1.86 -10.60 3.88
C TYR A 49 2.59 -9.54 4.71
N VAL A 50 1.89 -8.98 5.69
CA VAL A 50 2.46 -8.12 6.73
C VAL A 50 2.45 -8.93 8.02
N ASP A 51 3.58 -9.03 8.71
CA ASP A 51 3.63 -9.66 10.02
C ASP A 51 2.89 -8.76 11.03
N PRO A 52 1.78 -9.22 11.66
CA PRO A 52 1.01 -8.41 12.59
C PRO A 52 1.78 -8.07 13.87
N TYR A 53 2.74 -8.88 14.29
CA TYR A 53 3.56 -8.63 15.47
C TYR A 53 4.61 -7.55 15.20
N GLU A 54 5.24 -7.60 14.02
CA GLU A 54 6.15 -6.55 13.57
C GLU A 54 5.41 -5.22 13.39
N LEU A 55 4.25 -5.24 12.73
CA LEU A 55 3.42 -4.06 12.56
C LEU A 55 3.02 -3.44 13.91
N ALA A 56 2.60 -4.26 14.88
CA ALA A 56 2.25 -3.79 16.21
C ALA A 56 3.44 -3.07 16.88
N SER A 57 4.66 -3.61 16.76
CA SER A 57 5.88 -2.98 17.27
C SER A 57 6.13 -1.62 16.60
N LEU A 58 6.05 -1.54 15.26
CA LEU A 58 6.22 -0.28 14.53
C LEU A 58 5.18 0.76 14.93
N GLN A 59 3.93 0.34 15.14
CA GLN A 59 2.86 1.23 15.59
C GLN A 59 3.07 1.74 17.03
N GLN A 60 3.57 0.89 17.93
CA GLN A 60 3.95 1.29 19.30
C GLN A 60 5.04 2.37 19.31
N HIS A 61 5.95 2.32 18.34
CA HIS A 61 7.03 3.29 18.17
C HIS A 61 6.69 4.47 17.25
N ASN A 62 5.44 4.58 16.79
CA ASN A 62 4.97 5.61 15.84
C ASN A 62 5.78 5.68 14.54
N LEU A 63 6.34 4.55 14.08
CA LEU A 63 7.13 4.49 12.84
C LEU A 63 6.24 4.30 11.60
N THR A 64 5.13 3.57 11.77
CA THR A 64 4.14 3.30 10.72
C THR A 64 2.75 3.23 11.35
N LYS A 65 1.71 3.61 10.59
CA LYS A 65 0.30 3.45 10.98
C LYS A 65 -0.43 2.71 9.88
N ALA A 66 -0.91 1.51 10.16
CA ALA A 66 -1.66 0.71 9.19
C ALA A 66 -2.76 -0.11 9.85
N VAL A 67 -3.74 -0.54 9.05
CA VAL A 67 -4.78 -1.50 9.45
C VAL A 67 -4.78 -2.66 8.45
N LEU A 68 -4.83 -3.89 8.96
CA LEU A 68 -4.90 -5.13 8.17
C LEU A 68 -6.32 -5.66 8.14
N ILE A 69 -6.76 -6.15 6.98
CA ILE A 69 -8.08 -6.77 6.79
C ILE A 69 -7.92 -8.05 5.95
N PRO A 70 -8.12 -9.25 6.53
CA PRO A 70 -8.36 -9.50 7.95
C PRO A 70 -7.17 -9.09 8.84
N ASP A 71 -7.43 -8.85 10.12
CA ASP A 71 -6.43 -8.50 11.13
C ASP A 71 -5.65 -9.71 11.65
N VAL A 72 -6.18 -10.93 11.44
CA VAL A 72 -5.50 -12.20 11.72
C VAL A 72 -4.79 -12.69 10.46
N VAL A 73 -3.46 -12.83 10.56
CA VAL A 73 -2.59 -13.35 9.49
C VAL A 73 -1.89 -14.60 9.99
N ASP A 74 -2.12 -15.74 9.33
CA ASP A 74 -1.30 -16.93 9.52
C ASP A 74 0.07 -16.69 8.88
N VAL A 75 1.11 -16.50 9.69
CA VAL A 75 2.47 -16.21 9.21
C VAL A 75 3.20 -17.45 8.69
N GLU A 76 2.70 -18.65 9.00
CA GLU A 76 3.31 -19.93 8.62
C GLU A 76 2.70 -20.50 7.34
N ALA A 77 1.49 -20.06 6.96
CA ALA A 77 0.83 -20.51 5.74
C ALA A 77 1.69 -20.26 4.48
N PRO A 78 1.87 -21.24 3.58
CA PRO A 78 2.44 -21.00 2.26
C PRO A 78 1.44 -20.31 1.33
N GLU A 79 1.95 -19.70 0.25
CA GLU A 79 1.18 -18.91 -0.74
C GLU A 79 -0.08 -19.65 -1.22
N TYR A 80 0.06 -20.93 -1.60
CA TYR A 80 -1.03 -21.73 -2.20
C TYR A 80 -2.15 -22.12 -1.22
N SER A 81 -2.01 -21.80 0.06
CA SER A 81 -3.02 -22.01 1.11
C SER A 81 -3.46 -20.71 1.78
N ALA A 82 -2.73 -19.61 1.53
CA ALA A 82 -3.00 -18.32 2.11
C ALA A 82 -4.09 -17.58 1.34
N THR A 83 -4.71 -16.61 2.01
CA THR A 83 -5.60 -15.62 1.39
C THR A 83 -4.88 -14.29 1.29
N GLY A 84 -5.20 -13.51 0.25
CA GLY A 84 -4.75 -12.12 0.17
C GLY A 84 -5.36 -11.28 1.29
N LEU A 85 -4.76 -10.12 1.56
CA LEU A 85 -5.22 -9.19 2.58
C LEU A 85 -5.24 -7.75 2.05
N VAL A 86 -6.06 -6.91 2.67
CA VAL A 86 -6.13 -5.47 2.39
C VAL A 86 -5.39 -4.73 3.48
N VAL A 87 -4.52 -3.80 3.08
CA VAL A 87 -3.83 -2.89 4.00
C VAL A 87 -4.33 -1.47 3.77
N LEU A 88 -4.68 -0.78 4.85
CA LEU A 88 -4.90 0.66 4.86
C LEU A 88 -3.70 1.33 5.52
N LEU A 89 -2.75 1.81 4.71
CA LEU A 89 -1.54 2.48 5.18
C LEU A 89 -1.75 3.99 5.27
N TYR A 90 -1.68 4.55 6.48
CA TYR A 90 -1.78 5.99 6.70
C TYR A 90 -0.45 6.64 6.35
N LEU A 91 -0.49 7.60 5.42
CA LEU A 91 0.71 8.26 4.92
C LEU A 91 0.98 9.54 5.71
N GLU A 92 2.25 9.74 6.05
CA GLU A 92 2.71 10.95 6.70
C GLU A 92 3.06 12.02 5.68
N ARG A 93 2.73 13.26 5.99
CA ARG A 93 3.03 14.42 5.15
C ARG A 93 4.53 14.71 5.16
N ASP A 94 5.10 14.97 3.98
CA ASP A 94 6.49 15.39 3.86
C ASP A 94 6.66 16.82 4.42
N PRO A 95 7.63 17.06 5.34
CA PRO A 95 7.84 18.40 5.91
C PRO A 95 8.24 19.47 4.89
N ARG A 96 8.81 19.07 3.74
CA ARG A 96 9.32 19.96 2.69
C ARG A 96 8.35 20.10 1.52
N CYS A 97 7.34 19.24 1.43
CA CYS A 97 6.35 19.26 0.36
C CYS A 97 4.94 19.11 0.93
N LEU A 98 4.16 20.19 0.88
CA LEU A 98 2.81 20.27 1.44
C LEU A 98 1.80 19.29 0.81
N ARG A 99 2.11 18.70 -0.33
CA ARG A 99 1.22 17.78 -1.06
C ARG A 99 1.79 16.38 -1.24
N CYS A 100 2.99 16.17 -0.70
CA CYS A 100 3.66 14.89 -0.75
C CYS A 100 3.39 14.14 0.55
N PHE A 101 3.02 12.87 0.41
CA PHE A 101 2.77 11.97 1.52
C PHE A 101 3.55 10.70 1.28
N ARG A 102 4.04 10.08 2.36
CA ARG A 102 4.79 8.83 2.30
C ARG A 102 4.53 7.95 3.50
N GLY A 103 4.64 6.65 3.28
CA GLY A 103 4.56 5.65 4.33
C GLY A 103 5.29 4.39 3.88
N ALA A 104 5.85 3.67 4.85
CA ALA A 104 6.51 2.40 4.61
C ALA A 104 5.81 1.30 5.42
N LEU A 105 5.84 0.09 4.89
CA LEU A 105 5.23 -1.07 5.50
C LEU A 105 6.13 -2.29 5.28
N PRO A 106 6.53 -3.04 6.32
CA PRO A 106 7.27 -4.27 6.13
C PRO A 106 6.35 -5.32 5.50
N VAL A 107 6.86 -5.98 4.47
CA VAL A 107 6.16 -7.05 3.76
C VAL A 107 7.06 -8.27 3.65
N HIS A 108 6.44 -9.43 3.82
CA HIS A 108 7.09 -10.73 3.84
C HIS A 108 6.56 -11.58 2.70
N VAL A 109 7.46 -12.14 1.92
CA VAL A 109 7.16 -13.07 0.82
C VAL A 109 6.90 -14.44 1.44
N ARG A 110 5.84 -15.12 1.01
CA ARG A 110 5.53 -16.48 1.45
C ARG A 110 6.32 -17.51 0.64
N TYR A 111 6.45 -18.69 1.22
CA TYR A 111 6.90 -19.86 0.45
C TYR A 111 5.88 -20.18 -0.64
N HIS A 112 6.37 -20.31 -1.88
CA HIS A 112 5.59 -20.71 -3.04
C HIS A 112 5.69 -22.23 -3.25
N ARG A 113 4.83 -22.79 -4.10
CA ARG A 113 5.06 -24.18 -4.54
C ARG A 113 6.42 -24.30 -5.20
N PRO A 114 7.13 -25.43 -5.03
CA PRO A 114 8.29 -25.73 -5.85
C PRO A 114 7.87 -25.62 -7.32
N ALA A 115 8.54 -24.73 -8.05
CA ALA A 115 8.36 -24.58 -9.48
C ALA A 115 9.18 -25.66 -10.20
N GLY A 116 8.83 -26.00 -11.45
CA GLY A 116 9.67 -26.90 -12.25
C GLY A 116 11.07 -26.33 -12.48
N ASP A 117 12.00 -27.16 -12.96
CA ASP A 117 13.38 -26.72 -13.23
C ASP A 117 13.40 -25.46 -14.13
N GLY A 118 13.89 -24.34 -13.58
CA GLY A 118 14.02 -23.07 -14.29
C GLY A 118 12.77 -22.17 -14.30
N GLU A 119 11.70 -22.53 -13.59
CA GLU A 119 10.51 -21.68 -13.44
C GLU A 119 10.63 -20.72 -12.24
N GLU A 120 10.15 -19.50 -12.43
CA GLU A 120 10.08 -18.47 -11.39
C GLU A 120 8.62 -18.21 -11.03
N ALA A 121 8.34 -18.03 -9.74
CA ALA A 121 7.03 -17.55 -9.28
C ALA A 121 7.04 -16.02 -9.22
N LEU A 122 6.05 -15.39 -9.84
CA LEU A 122 5.90 -13.93 -9.85
C LEU A 122 4.80 -13.52 -8.88
N VAL A 123 5.14 -12.61 -7.96
CA VAL A 123 4.17 -11.96 -7.08
C VAL A 123 4.02 -10.50 -7.50
N ALA A 124 2.95 -10.22 -8.24
CA ALA A 124 2.64 -8.86 -8.69
C ALA A 124 1.82 -8.09 -7.66
N LEU A 125 2.30 -6.90 -7.28
CA LEU A 125 1.53 -5.96 -6.48
C LEU A 125 0.73 -5.04 -7.39
N LYS A 126 -0.57 -4.89 -7.08
CA LYS A 126 -1.41 -3.89 -7.74
C LYS A 126 -1.07 -2.51 -7.22
N SER A 127 -1.31 -1.49 -8.04
CA SER A 127 -1.25 -0.10 -7.59
C SER A 127 -2.25 0.13 -6.45
N PRO A 128 -1.91 0.98 -5.47
CA PRO A 128 -2.78 1.25 -4.35
C PRO A 128 -3.85 2.26 -4.76
N GLU A 129 -5.04 2.13 -4.17
CA GLU A 129 -6.06 3.18 -4.21
C GLU A 129 -5.67 4.25 -3.20
N VAL A 130 -5.68 5.53 -3.60
CA VAL A 130 -5.36 6.64 -2.69
C VAL A 130 -6.66 7.24 -2.17
N LEU A 131 -6.86 7.15 -0.87
CA LEU A 131 -8.01 7.70 -0.16
C LEU A 131 -7.59 9.01 0.53
N VAL A 132 -8.27 10.11 0.23
CA VAL A 132 -8.02 11.41 0.85
C VAL A 132 -9.26 11.82 1.63
N CYS A 133 -9.14 11.90 2.96
CA CYS A 133 -10.21 12.34 3.84
C CYS A 133 -9.87 13.71 4.42
N CYS A 134 -10.63 14.73 4.03
CA CYS A 134 -10.49 16.10 4.54
C CYS A 134 -11.68 16.45 5.41
N CYS A 135 -11.44 16.96 6.62
CA CYS A 135 -12.49 17.42 7.52
C CYS A 135 -12.37 18.92 7.77
N ASP A 136 -13.48 19.64 7.61
CA ASP A 136 -13.63 21.05 8.00
C ASP A 136 -14.81 21.17 8.98
N GLY A 137 -14.48 21.34 10.26
CA GLY A 137 -15.47 21.29 11.34
C GLY A 137 -16.14 19.92 11.46
N GLU A 138 -17.48 19.89 11.31
CA GLU A 138 -18.29 18.68 11.42
C GLU A 138 -18.47 17.91 10.10
N ILE A 139 -17.93 18.42 8.99
CA ILE A 139 -18.10 17.82 7.65
C ILE A 139 -16.77 17.21 7.20
N CYS A 140 -16.81 15.91 6.86
CA CYS A 140 -15.68 15.20 6.26
C CYS A 140 -16.02 14.76 4.84
N LEU A 141 -15.15 15.11 3.89
CA LEU A 141 -15.21 14.68 2.49
C LEU A 141 -14.15 13.61 2.23
N LEU A 142 -14.58 12.47 1.71
CA LEU A 142 -13.69 11.41 1.23
C LEU A 142 -13.60 11.47 -0.29
N HIS A 143 -12.38 11.61 -0.78
CA HIS A 143 -12.03 11.48 -2.19
C HIS A 143 -11.28 10.17 -2.39
N VAL A 144 -11.77 9.34 -3.31
CA VAL A 144 -11.05 8.14 -3.78
C VAL A 144 -10.38 8.48 -5.09
N LEU A 145 -9.06 8.36 -5.12
CA LEU A 145 -8.24 8.57 -6.30
C LEU A 145 -7.69 7.22 -6.74
N GLU A 146 -8.21 6.71 -7.86
CA GLU A 146 -7.63 5.57 -8.56
C GLU A 146 -6.42 6.04 -9.36
N LEU A 147 -5.26 6.08 -8.71
CA LEU A 147 -4.00 6.43 -9.35
C LEU A 147 -3.25 5.15 -9.71
N SER A 148 -2.82 5.05 -10.97
CA SER A 148 -1.88 3.99 -11.35
C SER A 148 -0.49 4.38 -10.86
N ALA A 149 0.16 3.46 -10.13
CA ALA A 149 1.52 3.68 -9.69
C ALA A 149 2.45 3.81 -10.90
N SER A 150 3.32 4.82 -10.88
CA SER A 150 4.30 5.07 -11.95
C SER A 150 5.22 3.86 -12.20
N GLN A 151 5.34 2.97 -11.20
CA GLN A 151 6.09 1.71 -11.26
C GLN A 151 5.20 0.53 -10.85
N ARG A 152 5.27 -0.57 -11.61
CA ARG A 152 4.72 -1.87 -11.20
C ARG A 152 5.73 -2.58 -10.32
N SER A 153 5.42 -2.75 -9.04
CA SER A 153 6.26 -3.54 -8.13
C SER A 153 5.93 -5.03 -8.28
N GLN A 154 6.93 -5.84 -8.59
CA GLN A 154 6.80 -7.31 -8.65
C GLN A 154 7.96 -7.96 -7.89
N ILE A 155 7.69 -9.10 -7.28
CA ILE A 155 8.71 -9.95 -6.65
C ILE A 155 8.83 -11.22 -7.47
N VAL A 156 10.07 -11.55 -7.86
CA VAL A 156 10.40 -12.80 -8.54
C VAL A 156 10.97 -13.76 -7.51
N VAL A 157 10.38 -14.95 -7.41
CA VAL A 157 10.80 -16.03 -6.51
C VAL A 157 11.32 -17.16 -7.39
N SER A 158 12.64 -17.28 -7.50
CA SER A 158 13.33 -18.28 -8.32
C SER A 158 13.81 -19.47 -7.47
N HIS A 159 13.89 -20.65 -8.07
CA HIS A 159 14.48 -21.83 -7.44
C HIS A 159 15.99 -21.88 -7.75
N GLY A 160 16.80 -21.13 -6.98
CA GLY A 160 18.26 -21.05 -7.16
C GLY A 160 18.89 -19.86 -6.41
N GLU A 161 20.22 -19.87 -6.21
CA GLU A 161 20.97 -18.93 -5.34
C GLU A 161 20.97 -17.45 -5.75
N ASN A 162 20.26 -17.05 -6.82
CA ASN A 162 20.21 -15.67 -7.30
C ASN A 162 18.78 -15.13 -7.36
N TRP A 163 18.45 -14.27 -6.40
CA TRP A 163 17.22 -13.48 -6.34
C TRP A 163 17.41 -12.20 -7.16
N LEU A 164 16.74 -12.08 -8.31
CA LEU A 164 16.84 -10.91 -9.18
C LEU A 164 15.50 -10.18 -9.27
N LEU A 165 15.51 -8.87 -8.99
CA LEU A 165 14.41 -7.98 -9.35
C LEU A 165 14.41 -7.76 -10.87
N SER A 166 13.22 -7.76 -11.49
CA SER A 166 13.03 -7.12 -12.79
C SER A 166 12.00 -6.00 -12.67
N ASP A 167 12.48 -4.75 -12.69
CA ASP A 167 11.65 -3.56 -12.76
C ASP A 167 11.11 -3.37 -14.19
N LEU A 168 9.80 -3.46 -14.37
CA LEU A 168 9.15 -3.11 -15.65
C LEU A 168 8.48 -1.75 -15.54
N GLN A 169 8.92 -0.81 -16.38
CA GLN A 169 8.46 0.58 -16.45
C GLN A 169 7.26 0.79 -17.38
N ASN A 170 6.54 1.87 -17.09
CA ASN A 170 5.47 2.59 -17.81
C ASN A 170 4.01 2.26 -17.43
N ALA A 171 3.36 3.26 -16.83
CA ALA A 171 1.96 3.57 -17.04
C ALA A 171 1.73 5.10 -16.92
N HIS A 172 1.01 5.67 -17.86
CA HIS A 172 0.41 7.01 -17.75
C HIS A 172 -0.97 6.86 -17.08
N SER A 173 -1.33 7.76 -16.14
CA SER A 173 -2.64 7.74 -15.48
C SER A 173 -3.58 8.84 -15.99
N GLU A 174 -4.86 8.49 -16.15
CA GLU A 174 -6.00 9.41 -16.14
C GLU A 174 -6.67 9.34 -14.76
N SER A 175 -7.17 10.48 -14.25
CA SER A 175 -7.89 10.57 -12.98
C SER A 175 -9.37 10.22 -13.16
N VAL A 176 -9.91 9.29 -12.37
CA VAL A 176 -11.37 9.09 -12.24
C VAL A 176 -11.77 9.50 -10.82
N SER A 177 -12.66 10.50 -10.73
CA SER A 177 -13.26 10.95 -9.47
C SER A 177 -14.51 10.10 -9.20
N VAL A 178 -14.48 9.31 -8.13
CA VAL A 178 -15.68 8.61 -7.63
C VAL A 178 -16.09 9.25 -6.31
N GLN A 179 -17.27 9.89 -6.33
CA GLN A 179 -17.86 10.55 -5.18
C GLN A 179 -18.85 9.61 -4.49
N CYS A 180 -18.49 9.05 -3.34
CA CYS A 180 -19.49 8.60 -2.36
C CYS A 180 -18.86 8.45 -0.96
N CYS A 181 -19.46 9.10 0.02
CA CYS A 181 -19.16 8.96 1.44
C CYS A 181 -20.44 8.48 2.13
N ILE A 182 -20.43 7.25 2.66
CA ILE A 182 -21.19 6.69 3.79
C ILE A 182 -20.59 5.28 3.93
N MET A 183 -19.85 4.98 5.02
CA MET A 183 -19.78 3.66 5.71
C MET A 183 -18.56 3.47 6.63
N TYR A 184 -17.44 4.21 6.50
CA TYR A 184 -16.20 3.79 7.20
C TYR A 184 -15.97 4.34 8.62
N MET A 185 -16.74 5.32 9.08
CA MET A 185 -16.62 5.83 10.47
C MET A 185 -17.49 5.08 11.49
N SER A 186 -18.38 4.19 11.04
CA SER A 186 -19.27 3.41 11.91
C SER A 186 -18.60 2.19 12.57
N SER A 187 -17.38 1.80 12.19
CA SER A 187 -16.68 0.64 12.78
C SER A 187 -15.84 0.99 14.02
N LEU A 188 -15.65 2.27 14.35
CA LEU A 188 -14.92 2.71 15.54
C LEU A 188 -15.84 3.17 16.68
N ALA A 189 -17.16 3.24 16.45
CA ALA A 189 -18.16 3.64 17.44
C ALA A 189 -18.94 2.46 18.04
N SER A 190 -18.45 1.21 17.91
CA SER A 190 -19.12 0.02 18.46
C SER A 190 -18.18 -0.91 19.23
N LEU A 191 -17.06 -0.38 19.73
CA LEU A 191 -16.26 -1.00 20.79
C LEU A 191 -16.32 -0.11 22.04
N GLU A 192 -17.52 -0.01 22.61
CA GLU A 192 -17.76 0.19 24.05
C GLU A 192 -18.66 -0.96 24.54
#